data_AF-A0A3D8IR53-F1
#
_entry.id   AF-A0A3D8IR53-F1
#
_cell.length_a   1.000
_cell.length_b   1.000
_cell.length_c   1.000
_cell.angle_alpha   90.00
_cell.angle_beta   90.00
_cell.angle_gamma   90.00
#
_symmetry.space_group_name_H-M   'P 1'
#
loop_
_entity.id
_entity.type
_entity.pdbx_description
1 polymer ?
#
loop_
_entity_poly.entity_id
_entity_poly.type
_entity_poly.pdbx_seq_one_letter_code
_entity_poly.pdbx_strand_id
1 'polypeptide(L)'
;MVPSLIMLHVYDKIPPESIVLVRSKLKKLDKLGLAKVVVGLPAIKLHDVGMVFWVGSVILGMFGVGRFMIGDKLIGALKITLLFLSYVFIALGSLLNVFPNINPLIGSMCMIAGFVGLLIVVVWWGLDMFLITSKTRRANLNKLLALFHM
;
A
#
# COMPACT_ATOMS: atom_id res chain seq x y z
N MET A 1 5.65 -22.67 -25.41
CA MET A 1 4.43 -22.72 -24.57
C MET A 1 4.67 -22.24 -23.14
N VAL A 2 5.70 -22.74 -22.45
CA VAL A 2 5.98 -22.38 -21.03
C VAL A 2 6.10 -20.86 -20.77
N PRO A 3 6.82 -20.05 -21.59
CA PRO A 3 6.89 -18.60 -21.37
C PRO A 3 5.53 -17.89 -21.41
N SER A 4 4.60 -18.37 -22.23
CA SER A 4 3.26 -17.78 -22.36
C SER A 4 2.39 -18.09 -21.15
N LEU A 5 2.52 -19.30 -20.58
CA LEU A 5 1.84 -19.70 -19.35
C LEU A 5 2.31 -18.86 -18.15
N ILE A 6 3.63 -18.65 -18.02
CA ILE A 6 4.19 -17.79 -16.98
C ILE A 6 3.67 -16.36 -17.14
N MET A 7 3.66 -15.82 -18.37
CA MET A 7 3.11 -14.49 -18.61
C MET A 7 1.63 -14.38 -18.22
N LEU A 8 0.82 -15.40 -18.51
CA LEU A 8 -0.60 -15.39 -18.17
C LEU A 8 -0.84 -15.25 -16.65
N HIS A 9 0.04 -15.82 -15.82
CA HIS A 9 -0.07 -15.73 -14.36
C HIS A 9 0.44 -14.40 -13.76
N VAL A 10 1.24 -13.65 -14.53
CA VAL A 10 1.94 -12.45 -14.04
C VAL A 10 1.40 -11.17 -14.69
N TYR A 11 0.70 -11.29 -15.82
CA TYR A 11 0.28 -10.18 -16.69
C TYR A 11 -0.46 -9.05 -15.96
N ASP A 12 -1.40 -9.41 -15.09
CA ASP A 12 -2.23 -8.49 -14.31
C ASP A 12 -1.51 -7.94 -13.06
N LYS A 13 -0.42 -8.58 -12.65
CA LYS A 13 0.33 -8.26 -11.42
C LYS A 13 1.49 -7.29 -11.62
N ILE A 14 1.89 -7.02 -12.86
CA ILE A 14 3.05 -6.17 -13.20
C ILE A 14 2.63 -4.89 -13.97
N PRO A 15 3.53 -3.89 -14.06
CA PRO A 15 3.26 -2.68 -14.81
C PRO A 15 3.17 -2.96 -16.33
N PRO A 16 2.20 -2.36 -17.06
CA PRO A 16 2.01 -2.61 -18.49
C PRO A 16 3.27 -2.42 -19.34
N GLU A 17 4.06 -1.39 -19.02
CA GLU A 17 5.31 -1.04 -19.70
C GLU A 17 6.38 -2.14 -19.57
N SER A 18 6.32 -2.95 -18.52
CA SER A 18 7.32 -3.99 -18.23
C SER A 18 6.98 -5.35 -18.86
N ILE A 19 5.78 -5.51 -19.41
CA ILE A 19 5.29 -6.77 -19.99
C ILE A 19 6.22 -7.23 -21.12
N VAL A 20 6.62 -6.31 -22.00
CA VAL A 20 7.52 -6.61 -23.13
C VAL A 20 8.90 -7.04 -22.63
N LEU A 21 9.43 -6.35 -21.62
CA LEU A 21 10.70 -6.67 -20.98
C LEU A 21 10.68 -8.08 -20.37
N VAL A 22 9.70 -8.38 -19.54
CA VAL A 22 9.55 -9.70 -18.88
C VAL A 22 9.40 -10.81 -19.92
N ARG A 23 8.56 -10.60 -20.94
CA ARG A 23 8.37 -11.56 -22.04
C ARG A 23 9.68 -11.82 -22.78
N SER A 24 10.48 -10.79 -23.03
CA SER A 24 11.76 -10.92 -23.72
C SER A 24 12.78 -11.70 -22.87
N LYS A 25 12.83 -11.47 -21.55
CA LYS A 25 13.69 -12.24 -20.63
C LYS A 25 13.27 -13.71 -20.59
N LEU A 26 11.98 -14.00 -20.44
CA LEU A 26 11.44 -15.36 -20.46
C LEU A 26 11.73 -16.13 -21.75
N LYS A 27 11.74 -15.46 -22.91
CA LYS A 27 12.10 -16.09 -24.19
C LYS A 27 13.60 -16.38 -24.33
N LYS A 28 14.46 -15.67 -23.61
CA LYS A 28 15.92 -15.84 -23.63
C LYS A 28 16.40 -16.93 -22.66
N LEU A 29 15.57 -17.32 -21.69
CA LEU A 29 15.87 -18.39 -20.74
C LEU A 29 15.84 -19.77 -21.44
N ASP A 30 16.76 -20.64 -21.03
CA ASP A 30 16.82 -22.03 -21.45
C ASP A 30 15.73 -22.87 -20.73
N LYS A 31 15.62 -24.16 -21.05
CA LYS A 31 14.62 -25.05 -20.43
C LYS A 31 14.81 -25.15 -18.92
N LEU A 32 16.06 -25.13 -18.43
CA LEU A 32 16.39 -25.28 -17.02
C LEU A 32 16.11 -23.99 -16.25
N GLY A 33 16.45 -22.83 -16.83
CA GLY A 33 16.06 -21.51 -16.32
C GLY A 33 14.55 -21.30 -16.28
N LEU A 34 13.82 -21.75 -17.31
CA LEU A 34 12.35 -21.72 -17.29
C LEU A 34 11.77 -22.59 -16.17
N ALA A 35 12.32 -23.79 -15.95
CA ALA A 35 11.89 -24.65 -14.84
C ALA A 35 12.13 -23.99 -13.48
N LYS A 36 13.29 -23.35 -13.28
CA LYS A 36 13.58 -22.57 -12.06
C LYS A 36 12.55 -21.47 -11.83
N VAL A 37 12.18 -20.71 -12.87
CA VAL A 37 11.18 -19.65 -12.75
C VAL A 37 9.81 -20.22 -12.38
N VAL A 38 9.38 -21.32 -13.00
CA VAL A 38 8.10 -21.97 -12.68
C VAL A 38 8.04 -22.42 -11.22
N VAL A 39 9.13 -22.99 -10.70
CA VAL A 39 9.22 -23.45 -9.31
C VAL A 39 9.35 -22.28 -8.34
N GLY A 40 10.04 -21.20 -8.72
CA GLY A 40 10.26 -20.02 -7.87
C GLY A 40 9.10 -19.02 -7.85
N LEU A 41 8.23 -19.01 -8.86
CA LEU A 41 7.10 -18.06 -8.96
C LEU A 41 6.14 -18.13 -7.75
N PRO A 42 5.76 -19.31 -7.23
CA PRO A 42 4.98 -19.40 -5.99
C PRO A 42 5.75 -18.94 -4.76
N ALA A 43 7.08 -19.12 -4.74
CA ALA A 43 7.92 -18.78 -3.60
C ALA A 43 8.08 -17.26 -3.40
N ILE A 44 8.12 -16.48 -4.49
CA ILE A 44 8.27 -15.02 -4.42
C ILE A 44 7.00 -14.27 -3.96
N LYS A 45 5.88 -14.98 -3.75
CA LYS A 45 4.59 -14.44 -3.24
C LYS A 45 4.28 -13.06 -3.81
N LEU A 46 3.95 -13.02 -5.11
CA LEU A 46 3.49 -11.80 -5.77
C LEU A 46 2.22 -11.30 -5.10
N HIS A 47 2.17 -10.00 -4.81
CA HIS A 47 1.00 -9.38 -4.21
C HIS A 47 -0.16 -9.39 -5.21
N ASP A 48 -1.36 -9.72 -4.73
CA ASP A 48 -2.58 -9.52 -5.49
C ASP A 48 -2.91 -8.02 -5.53
N VAL A 49 -2.83 -7.42 -6.71
CA VAL A 49 -3.05 -5.99 -6.91
C VAL A 49 -4.49 -5.60 -6.59
N GLY A 50 -5.46 -6.46 -6.91
CA GLY A 50 -6.87 -6.24 -6.63
C GLY A 50 -7.15 -6.27 -5.13
N MET A 51 -6.58 -7.26 -4.42
CA MET A 51 -6.73 -7.35 -2.96
C MET A 51 -6.10 -6.16 -2.24
N VAL A 52 -4.89 -5.74 -2.64
CA VAL A 52 -4.21 -4.57 -2.06
C VAL A 52 -5.00 -3.29 -2.31
N PHE A 53 -5.61 -3.13 -3.49
CA PHE A 53 -6.45 -1.99 -3.79
C PHE A 53 -7.76 -2.00 -3.00
N TRP A 54 -8.59 -3.04 -3.16
CA TRP A 54 -9.92 -3.08 -2.55
C TRP A 54 -9.87 -3.20 -1.03
N VAL A 55 -9.14 -4.18 -0.51
CA VAL A 55 -9.10 -4.44 0.93
C VAL A 55 -8.11 -3.49 1.60
N GLY A 56 -6.88 -3.42 1.06
CA GLY A 56 -5.81 -2.63 1.67
C GLY A 56 -6.02 -1.12 1.55
N SER A 57 -6.58 -0.63 0.45
CA SER A 57 -6.71 0.80 0.19
C SER A 57 -8.12 1.33 0.30
N VAL A 58 -9.15 0.64 -0.20
CA VAL A 58 -10.52 1.18 -0.15
C VAL A 58 -11.12 0.96 1.24
N ILE A 59 -11.17 -0.28 1.72
CA ILE A 59 -11.80 -0.61 3.00
C ILE A 59 -10.92 -0.18 4.19
N LEU A 60 -9.63 -0.53 4.15
CA LEU A 60 -8.71 -0.33 5.27
C LEU A 60 -7.65 0.75 5.02
N GLY A 61 -7.79 1.55 3.96
CA GLY A 61 -6.78 2.54 3.60
C GLY A 61 -6.68 3.71 4.57
N MET A 62 -7.74 3.99 5.33
CA MET A 62 -7.71 4.99 6.40
C MET A 62 -6.72 4.60 7.50
N PHE A 63 -6.60 3.30 7.78
CA PHE A 63 -5.60 2.72 8.68
C PHE A 63 -4.24 2.48 8.01
N GLY A 64 -4.08 2.82 6.71
CA GLY A 64 -2.83 2.61 5.99
C GLY A 64 -2.50 1.14 5.69
N VAL A 65 -3.45 0.20 5.80
CA VAL A 65 -3.19 -1.25 5.65
C VAL A 65 -2.57 -1.59 4.30
N GLY A 66 -3.01 -0.96 3.21
CA GLY A 66 -2.42 -1.17 1.89
C GLY A 66 -0.92 -0.84 1.82
N ARG A 67 -0.46 0.17 2.58
CA ARG A 67 0.98 0.50 2.67
C ARG A 67 1.75 -0.62 3.37
N PHE A 68 1.18 -1.19 4.43
CA PHE A 68 1.75 -2.36 5.11
C PHE A 68 1.78 -3.60 4.21
N MET A 69 0.75 -3.82 3.39
CA MET A 69 0.69 -4.95 2.45
C MET A 69 1.80 -4.90 1.39
N ILE A 70 2.19 -3.71 0.94
CA ILE A 70 3.29 -3.51 -0.02
C ILE A 70 4.67 -3.53 0.66
N GLY A 71 4.73 -3.34 1.97
CA GLY A 71 5.96 -3.26 2.75
C GLY A 71 6.43 -1.83 3.07
N ASP A 72 5.68 -0.79 2.70
CA ASP A 72 5.92 0.62 3.06
C ASP A 72 5.50 0.87 4.54
N LYS A 73 6.15 0.18 5.48
CA LYS A 73 5.78 0.18 6.92
C LYS A 73 5.84 1.58 7.55
N LEU A 74 6.80 2.40 7.14
CA LEU A 74 7.02 3.73 7.73
C LEU A 74 5.86 4.68 7.45
N ILE A 75 5.43 4.75 6.18
CA ILE A 75 4.29 5.61 5.77
C ILE A 75 2.98 5.09 6.38
N GLY A 76 2.80 3.76 6.41
CA GLY A 76 1.65 3.14 7.06
C GLY A 76 1.57 3.50 8.55
N ALA A 77 2.69 3.40 9.28
CA ALA A 77 2.75 3.72 10.70
C ALA A 77 2.49 5.22 10.96
N LEU A 78 3.06 6.11 10.15
CA LEU A 78 2.85 7.55 10.26
C LEU A 78 1.36 7.92 10.12
N LYS A 79 0.65 7.27 9.21
CA LYS A 79 -0.81 7.46 9.04
C LYS A 79 -1.60 7.04 10.27
N ILE A 80 -1.30 5.85 10.82
CA ILE A 80 -1.99 5.36 12.02
C ILE A 80 -1.73 6.29 13.20
N THR A 81 -0.48 6.72 13.40
CA THR A 81 -0.13 7.66 14.48
C THR A 81 -0.87 8.98 14.33
N LEU A 82 -0.95 9.54 13.11
CA LEU A 82 -1.68 10.78 12.86
C LEU A 82 -3.18 10.64 13.12
N LEU A 83 -3.78 9.53 12.69
CA LEU A 83 -5.20 9.23 12.93
C LEU A 83 -5.48 9.09 14.43
N PHE A 84 -4.68 8.32 15.15
CA PHE A 84 -4.83 8.14 16.59
C PHE A 84 -4.65 9.45 17.35
N LEU A 85 -3.62 10.22 17.01
CA LEU A 85 -3.36 11.52 17.62
C LEU A 85 -4.53 12.49 17.40
N SER A 86 -5.10 12.50 16.19
CA SER A 86 -6.27 13.34 15.87
C SER A 86 -7.48 13.00 16.75
N TYR A 87 -7.77 11.72 16.97
CA TYR A 87 -8.83 11.30 17.89
C TYR A 87 -8.55 11.67 19.35
N VAL A 88 -7.29 11.55 19.80
CA VAL A 88 -6.88 11.97 21.14
C VAL A 88 -7.11 13.48 21.33
N PHE A 89 -6.77 14.31 20.34
CA PHE A 89 -7.00 15.76 20.40
C PHE A 89 -8.49 16.11 20.46
N ILE A 90 -9.35 15.41 19.73
CA ILE A 90 -10.81 15.60 19.79
C ILE A 90 -11.35 15.21 21.17
N ALA A 91 -10.94 14.05 21.69
CA ALA A 91 -11.38 13.57 22.99
C ALA A 91 -10.93 14.53 24.11
N LEU A 92 -9.67 14.94 24.10
CA LEU A 92 -9.12 15.91 25.05
C LEU A 92 -9.84 17.26 24.95
N GLY A 93 -10.03 17.77 23.73
CA GLY A 93 -10.76 19.02 23.50
C GLY A 93 -12.20 18.95 24.02
N SER A 94 -12.90 17.83 23.82
CA SER A 94 -14.25 17.64 24.36
C SER A 94 -14.28 17.62 25.88
N LEU A 95 -13.34 16.92 26.54
CA LEU A 95 -13.22 16.87 28.00
C LEU A 95 -12.94 18.25 28.59
N LEU A 96 -12.02 19.02 28.00
CA LEU A 96 -11.67 20.36 28.49
C LEU A 96 -12.84 21.34 28.40
N ASN A 97 -13.71 21.22 27.39
CA ASN A 97 -14.90 22.06 27.25
C ASN A 97 -16.03 21.72 28.24
N VAL A 98 -16.01 20.53 28.86
CA VAL A 98 -17.00 20.13 29.87
C VAL A 98 -16.74 20.82 31.22
N PHE A 99 -15.48 21.17 31.52
CA PHE A 99 -15.10 21.78 32.79
C PHE A 99 -14.95 23.31 32.64
N PRO A 100 -15.91 24.13 33.12
CA PRO A 100 -15.92 25.58 32.90
C PRO A 100 -14.77 26.34 33.59
N ASN A 101 -14.05 25.70 34.52
CA ASN A 101 -12.87 26.26 35.19
C ASN A 101 -11.60 26.22 34.34
N ILE A 102 -11.60 25.47 33.23
CA ILE A 102 -10.46 25.35 32.32
C ILE A 102 -10.74 26.24 31.10
N ASN A 103 -9.73 26.99 30.66
CA ASN A 103 -9.86 27.98 29.60
C ASN A 103 -10.54 27.39 28.33
N PRO A 104 -11.81 27.76 28.03
CA PRO A 104 -12.59 27.14 26.96
C PRO A 104 -11.98 27.38 25.57
N LEU A 105 -11.12 28.40 25.45
CA LEU A 105 -10.35 28.67 24.25
C LEU A 105 -9.38 27.53 23.92
N ILE A 106 -8.72 26.94 24.92
CA ILE A 106 -7.77 25.83 24.74
C ILE A 106 -8.52 24.57 24.28
N GLY A 107 -9.68 24.28 24.88
CA GLY A 107 -10.51 23.14 24.50
C GLY A 107 -10.96 23.19 23.04
N SER A 108 -11.46 24.34 22.60
CA SER A 108 -11.87 24.56 21.21
C SER A 108 -10.70 24.49 20.20
N MET A 109 -9.52 25.03 20.54
CA MET A 109 -8.32 24.90 19.71
C MET A 109 -7.88 23.44 19.53
N CYS A 110 -7.93 22.63 20.60
CA CYS A 110 -7.63 21.20 20.53
C CYS A 110 -8.62 20.45 19.62
N MET A 111 -9.92 20.77 19.69
CA MET A 111 -10.92 20.16 18.80
C MET A 111 -10.65 20.52 17.33
N ILE A 112 -10.40 21.79 17.03
CA ILE A 112 -10.09 22.24 15.66
C ILE A 112 -8.86 21.51 15.14
N ALA A 113 -7.78 21.43 15.92
CA ALA A 113 -6.57 20.70 15.54
C ALA A 113 -6.84 19.22 15.23
N GLY A 114 -7.68 18.56 16.04
CA GLY A 114 -8.09 17.19 15.81
C GLY A 114 -8.89 16.99 14.52
N PHE A 115 -9.84 17.89 14.22
CA PHE A 115 -10.59 17.85 12.96
C PHE A 115 -9.71 18.11 11.73
N VAL A 116 -8.78 19.07 11.81
CA VAL A 116 -7.80 19.33 10.74
C VAL A 116 -6.93 18.11 10.50
N GLY A 117 -6.48 17.43 11.57
CA GLY A 117 -5.73 16.18 11.47
C GLY A 117 -6.51 15.07 10.74
N LEU A 118 -7.79 14.90 11.05
CA LEU A 118 -8.66 13.96 10.34
C LEU A 118 -8.83 14.30 8.86
N LEU A 119 -9.00 15.58 8.52
CA LEU A 119 -9.10 16.02 7.12
C LEU A 119 -7.81 15.69 6.34
N ILE A 120 -6.65 15.91 6.94
CA ILE A 120 -5.35 15.56 6.34
C ILE A 120 -5.29 14.05 6.07
N VAL A 121 -5.72 13.22 7.02
CA VAL A 121 -5.75 11.75 6.85
C VAL A 121 -6.68 11.32 5.72
N VAL A 122 -7.85 11.96 5.58
CA VAL A 122 -8.81 11.66 4.50
C VAL A 122 -8.23 12.05 3.13
N VAL A 123 -7.62 13.23 3.00
CA VAL A 123 -6.97 13.65 1.76
C VAL A 123 -5.82 12.71 1.41
N TRP A 124 -5.00 12.35 2.39
CA TRP A 124 -3.91 11.40 2.21
C TRP A 124 -4.42 9.99 1.86
N TRP A 125 -5.55 9.56 2.40
CA TRP A 125 -6.20 8.32 2.00
C TRP A 125 -6.64 8.36 0.52
N GLY A 126 -7.25 9.46 0.07
CA GLY A 126 -7.60 9.68 -1.33
C GLY A 126 -6.39 9.58 -2.27
N LEU A 127 -5.30 10.28 -1.94
CA LEU A 127 -4.05 10.22 -2.73
C LEU A 127 -3.43 8.82 -2.77
N ASP A 128 -3.48 8.10 -1.65
CA ASP A 128 -2.95 6.75 -1.58
C ASP A 128 -3.69 5.79 -2.51
N MET A 129 -5.02 5.90 -2.64
CA MET A 129 -5.79 5.04 -3.55
C MET A 129 -5.28 5.08 -5.00
N PHE A 130 -4.84 6.24 -5.48
CA PHE A 130 -4.28 6.36 -6.84
C PHE A 130 -2.85 5.81 -6.94
N LEU A 131 -2.04 5.97 -5.89
CA LEU A 131 -0.62 5.61 -5.89
C LEU A 131 -0.36 4.15 -5.54
N ILE A 132 -1.29 3.47 -4.87
CA ILE A 132 -1.05 2.14 -4.30
C ILE A 132 -0.98 1.05 -5.37
N THR A 133 -1.81 1.16 -6.40
CA THR A 133 -1.88 0.19 -7.51
C THR A 133 -0.58 0.18 -8.30
N SER A 134 -0.05 1.36 -8.64
CA SER A 134 1.20 1.50 -9.39
C SER A 134 2.39 1.01 -8.56
N LYS A 135 2.46 1.35 -7.27
CA LYS A 135 3.50 0.84 -6.36
C LYS A 135 3.45 -0.68 -6.18
N THR A 136 2.26 -1.26 -6.01
CA THR A 136 2.10 -2.72 -5.87
C THR A 136 2.64 -3.46 -7.09
N ARG A 137 2.28 -2.98 -8.29
CA ARG A 137 2.76 -3.56 -9.55
C ARG A 137 4.29 -3.46 -9.66
N ARG A 138 4.88 -2.31 -9.31
CA ARG A 138 6.34 -2.15 -9.30
C ARG A 138 7.04 -3.07 -8.30
N ALA A 139 6.50 -3.24 -7.11
CA ALA A 139 7.03 -4.17 -6.11
C ALA A 139 7.02 -5.62 -6.63
N ASN A 140 5.93 -6.03 -7.28
CA ASN A 140 5.82 -7.34 -7.93
C ASN A 140 6.84 -7.51 -9.06
N LEU A 141 7.03 -6.50 -9.90
CA LEU A 141 8.04 -6.52 -10.96
C LEU A 141 9.45 -6.72 -10.39
N ASN A 142 9.81 -6.01 -9.32
CA ASN A 142 11.13 -6.13 -8.72
C ASN A 142 11.39 -7.55 -8.18
N LYS A 143 10.39 -8.16 -7.52
CA LYS A 143 10.46 -9.56 -7.08
C LYS A 143 10.64 -10.53 -8.25
N LEU A 144 9.90 -10.30 -9.33
CA LEU A 144 9.99 -11.13 -10.55
C LEU A 144 11.36 -10.98 -11.22
N LEU A 145 11.88 -9.76 -11.32
CA LEU A 145 13.21 -9.52 -11.89
C LEU A 145 14.30 -10.17 -11.04
N ALA A 146 14.21 -10.09 -9.70
CA ALA A 146 15.14 -10.77 -8.81
C ALA A 146 15.15 -12.29 -9.04
N LEU A 147 13.99 -12.90 -9.32
CA LEU A 147 13.89 -14.32 -9.66
C LEU A 147 14.63 -14.69 -10.97
N PHE A 148 14.72 -13.77 -11.94
CA PHE A 148 15.49 -14.02 -13.18
C PHE A 148 17.01 -13.92 -12.98
N HIS A 149 17.46 -13.39 -11.85
CA HIS A 149 18.88 -13.26 -11.52
C HIS A 149 19.39 -14.32 -10.54
N MET A 150 18.50 -15.21 -10.05
CA MET A 150 18.82 -16.41 -9.26
C MET A 150 19.01 -17.65 -10.15
#